data_AF-A0AAN0J4P0-F1
#
_entry.id   AF-A0AAN0J4P0-F1
#
_cell.length_a   1.000
_cell.length_b   1.000
_cell.length_c   1.000
_cell.angle_alpha   90.00
_cell.angle_beta   90.00
_cell.angle_gamma   90.00
#
_symmetry.space_group_name_H-M   'P 1'
#
loop_
_entity.id
_entity.type
_entity.pdbx_description
1 polymer ?
#
loop_
_entity_poly.entity_id
_entity_poly.type
_entity_poly.pdbx_seq_one_letter_code
_entity_poly.pdbx_strand_id
1 'polypeptide(L)'
;MSVPPRWRHCPRKGKVIAGKFFPFKTPLSSEYDKDLAEGNRFPLSMLIAFTECIPGHRMGLVIDLTKTSRYYDKRELLKCGIGHHKITCEGYGAAPNAEQVKEFQTLCVNFFKDHPDDIIGVHCTHGFNRTGFLIVSYLIDVECWDLESAVATFSMARPPGIYKEHYLHELAGRYADGDIGSIVAPPLPEWCFEEDEVDSGGEEGGGGKGEEGQDRKGKKRKIEQNNDSAQFAVPLHGVELVLGSTREEVQIACQEALDWEESGFPGSQPVSMDVQNIRFLNEKPYRVSWKADGTRYMLYIKDKGHIYLIDRDNSVFNSPNITFLSRKREGEHLRDCVADSELVLDKVDGAVRPRLLIYDIMMFEGSKDVAKCDHQRRMLCIDRELIMPREEAAKRGIIDKIREPFSVRAKQFWDVSESRMILESYVPKLTHENDGLIYNPTNQPYKPGQCKDLLIWKPPKVNFHLNIITEKKFGMLEEKKAQLLVGSERCEKIFSYLDLQVNKDAKKHSKKIIECSFVNNKWKFLRVRTDKGFPDSIETAKSICIDSVNEDKLLEVCEKHRRGIDKGRANKHALEEPNGSMLPPSKARRHASTST
;
A
#
# COMPACT_ATOMS: atom_id res chain seq x y z
N MET A 1 5.97 -13.63 -45.50
CA MET A 1 5.14 -13.59 -44.29
C MET A 1 5.61 -12.40 -43.47
N SER A 2 4.73 -11.61 -42.86
CA SER A 2 5.15 -10.46 -42.05
C SER A 2 5.28 -10.86 -40.58
N VAL A 3 6.31 -10.35 -39.91
CA VAL A 3 6.47 -10.40 -38.46
C VAL A 3 5.23 -9.74 -37.82
N PRO A 4 4.66 -10.29 -36.73
CA PRO A 4 3.52 -9.66 -36.08
C PRO A 4 3.88 -8.24 -35.59
N PRO A 5 2.97 -7.26 -35.70
CA PRO A 5 3.21 -5.92 -35.19
C PRO A 5 3.62 -5.94 -33.71
N ARG A 6 4.58 -5.07 -33.34
CA ARG A 6 5.07 -4.92 -31.96
C ARG A 6 5.66 -6.21 -31.34
N TRP A 7 6.10 -7.16 -32.17
CA TRP A 7 6.67 -8.44 -31.70
C TRP A 7 8.20 -8.39 -31.49
N ARG A 8 8.91 -7.56 -32.26
CA ARG A 8 10.38 -7.51 -32.30
C ARG A 8 10.97 -7.25 -30.91
N HIS A 9 10.58 -6.15 -30.30
CA HIS A 9 11.08 -5.70 -29.00
C HIS A 9 10.27 -6.24 -27.80
N CYS A 10 9.18 -6.99 -28.07
CA CYS A 10 8.44 -7.70 -27.03
C CYS A 10 9.35 -8.75 -26.34
N PRO A 11 9.44 -8.77 -24.99
CA PRO A 11 10.27 -9.73 -24.26
C PRO A 11 9.89 -11.18 -24.58
N ARG A 12 10.89 -12.07 -24.71
CA ARG A 12 10.67 -13.47 -25.14
C ARG A 12 9.80 -14.30 -24.20
N LYS A 13 10.09 -14.26 -22.89
CA LYS A 13 9.49 -15.14 -21.87
C LYS A 13 9.30 -14.46 -20.51
N GLY A 14 8.43 -15.01 -19.68
CA GLY A 14 8.32 -14.71 -18.26
C GLY A 14 9.07 -15.72 -17.39
N LYS A 15 8.61 -15.84 -16.14
CA LYS A 15 9.02 -16.85 -15.15
C LYS A 15 7.89 -17.85 -14.92
N VAL A 16 8.20 -18.96 -14.27
CA VAL A 16 7.19 -19.95 -13.85
C VAL A 16 6.24 -19.31 -12.82
N ILE A 17 4.94 -19.51 -13.02
CA ILE A 17 3.85 -19.00 -12.19
C ILE A 17 3.26 -20.17 -11.41
N ALA A 18 3.20 -20.03 -10.08
CA ALA A 18 2.61 -21.01 -9.17
C ALA A 18 3.14 -22.45 -9.37
N GLY A 19 4.39 -22.61 -9.82
CA GLY A 19 4.97 -23.92 -10.16
C GLY A 19 4.33 -24.64 -11.37
N LYS A 20 3.41 -23.98 -12.10
CA LYS A 20 2.52 -24.63 -13.08
C LYS A 20 2.63 -24.05 -14.48
N PHE A 21 2.68 -22.73 -14.63
CA PHE A 21 2.55 -22.06 -15.93
C PHE A 21 3.81 -21.30 -16.33
N PHE A 22 4.13 -21.33 -17.62
CA PHE A 22 5.23 -20.56 -18.18
C PHE A 22 4.76 -19.68 -19.35
N PRO A 23 4.61 -18.36 -19.15
CA PRO A 23 4.15 -17.45 -20.20
C PRO A 23 5.28 -17.00 -21.13
N PHE A 24 5.04 -16.97 -22.44
CA PHE A 24 6.01 -16.50 -23.43
C PHE A 24 5.32 -15.88 -24.66
N LYS A 25 6.06 -15.12 -25.48
CA LYS A 25 5.57 -14.61 -26.78
C LYS A 25 5.59 -15.73 -27.82
N THR A 26 4.80 -15.64 -28.90
CA THR A 26 4.84 -16.68 -29.94
C THR A 26 6.25 -16.83 -30.52
N PRO A 27 6.83 -18.03 -30.59
CA PRO A 27 8.05 -18.28 -31.35
C PRO A 27 7.81 -18.03 -32.85
N LEU A 28 8.87 -17.72 -33.59
CA LEU A 28 8.83 -17.59 -35.05
C LEU A 28 9.84 -18.54 -35.69
N SER A 29 9.44 -19.21 -36.76
CA SER A 29 10.32 -20.07 -37.57
C SER A 29 11.40 -19.26 -38.29
N SER A 30 12.41 -19.95 -38.82
CA SER A 30 13.49 -19.35 -39.59
C SER A 30 13.02 -18.62 -40.87
N GLU A 31 11.80 -18.85 -41.32
CA GLU A 31 11.19 -18.13 -42.45
C GLU A 31 11.06 -16.62 -42.21
N TYR A 32 11.09 -16.19 -40.94
CA TYR A 32 11.03 -14.79 -40.52
C TYR A 32 12.41 -14.17 -40.27
N ASP A 33 13.50 -14.94 -40.37
CA ASP A 33 14.85 -14.49 -39.99
C ASP A 33 15.38 -13.36 -40.87
N LYS A 34 14.88 -13.25 -42.11
CA LYS A 34 15.21 -12.16 -43.04
C LYS A 34 14.66 -10.80 -42.59
N ASP A 35 13.57 -10.82 -41.82
CA ASP A 35 12.85 -9.62 -41.34
C ASP A 35 13.19 -9.31 -39.86
N LEU A 36 14.15 -10.05 -39.28
CA LEU A 36 14.52 -10.02 -37.86
C LEU A 36 16.04 -10.03 -37.67
N ALA A 37 16.55 -8.98 -37.03
CA ALA A 37 17.91 -8.99 -36.47
C ALA A 37 18.11 -10.18 -35.52
N GLU A 38 19.31 -10.75 -35.51
CA GLU A 38 19.64 -11.95 -34.72
C GLU A 38 19.26 -11.81 -33.24
N GLY A 39 19.54 -10.64 -32.66
CA GLY A 39 19.19 -10.29 -31.28
C GLY A 39 17.68 -10.32 -30.97
N ASN A 40 16.81 -10.26 -31.98
CA ASN A 40 15.36 -10.28 -31.85
C ASN A 40 14.72 -11.64 -32.19
N ARG A 41 15.49 -12.61 -32.69
CA ARG A 41 14.99 -13.94 -33.06
C ARG A 41 14.55 -14.73 -31.82
N PHE A 42 13.50 -15.54 -31.98
CA PHE A 42 12.99 -16.41 -30.93
C PHE A 42 12.40 -17.69 -31.54
N PRO A 43 13.24 -18.65 -31.95
CA PRO A 43 12.79 -19.94 -32.48
C PRO A 43 12.35 -20.89 -31.36
N LEU A 44 11.63 -21.96 -31.71
CA LEU A 44 11.19 -22.99 -30.76
C LEU A 44 12.33 -23.66 -30.01
N SER A 45 13.47 -23.90 -30.68
CA SER A 45 14.67 -24.46 -30.05
C SER A 45 15.16 -23.64 -28.86
N MET A 46 15.06 -22.31 -28.95
CA MET A 46 15.41 -21.40 -27.85
C MET A 46 14.43 -21.51 -26.68
N LEU A 47 13.14 -21.68 -26.95
CA LEU A 47 12.13 -21.93 -25.90
C LEU A 47 12.42 -23.24 -25.16
N ILE A 48 12.68 -24.32 -25.90
CA ILE A 48 12.96 -25.65 -25.34
C ILE A 48 14.19 -25.58 -24.43
N ALA A 49 15.29 -25.00 -24.93
CA ALA A 49 16.51 -24.82 -24.14
C ALA A 49 16.27 -24.00 -22.87
N PHE A 50 15.47 -22.92 -22.93
CA PHE A 50 15.14 -22.15 -21.73
C PHE A 50 14.39 -22.97 -20.69
N THR A 51 13.53 -23.89 -21.12
CA THR A 51 12.71 -24.69 -20.22
C THR A 51 13.48 -25.86 -19.62
N GLU A 52 14.43 -26.44 -20.35
CA GLU A 52 15.34 -27.47 -19.82
C GLU A 52 16.28 -26.92 -18.73
N CYS A 53 16.58 -25.62 -18.75
CA CYS A 53 17.37 -24.96 -17.72
C CYS A 53 16.58 -24.61 -16.45
N ILE A 54 15.28 -24.92 -16.35
CA ILE A 54 14.48 -24.64 -15.15
C ILE A 54 14.64 -25.81 -14.16
N PRO A 55 15.29 -25.61 -12.99
CA PRO A 55 15.52 -26.71 -12.06
C PRO A 55 14.20 -27.31 -11.56
N GLY A 56 14.09 -28.63 -11.65
CA GLY A 56 12.95 -29.39 -11.10
C GLY A 56 11.64 -29.26 -11.87
N HIS A 57 11.61 -28.67 -13.07
CA HIS A 57 10.39 -28.52 -13.86
C HIS A 57 10.64 -28.86 -15.32
N ARG A 58 9.80 -29.73 -15.90
CA ARG A 58 9.83 -30.08 -17.32
C ARG A 58 8.61 -29.51 -18.03
N MET A 59 8.77 -28.93 -19.22
CA MET A 59 7.64 -28.50 -20.03
C MET A 59 6.99 -29.70 -20.71
N GLY A 60 5.77 -30.07 -20.31
CA GLY A 60 5.05 -31.22 -20.87
C GLY A 60 3.98 -30.86 -21.90
N LEU A 61 3.48 -29.61 -21.89
CA LEU A 61 2.43 -29.15 -22.81
C LEU A 61 2.61 -27.67 -23.17
N VAL A 62 2.34 -27.31 -24.42
CA VAL A 62 2.21 -25.92 -24.89
C VAL A 62 0.78 -25.65 -25.33
N ILE A 63 0.18 -24.60 -24.77
CA ILE A 63 -1.13 -24.07 -25.15
C ILE A 63 -0.95 -22.80 -25.99
N ASP A 64 -1.38 -22.89 -27.25
CA ASP A 64 -1.32 -21.83 -28.26
C ASP A 64 -2.67 -21.10 -28.38
N LEU A 65 -2.67 -19.80 -28.05
CA LEU A 65 -3.84 -18.91 -28.07
C LEU A 65 -3.88 -17.98 -29.30
N THR A 66 -3.00 -18.21 -30.28
CA THR A 66 -2.98 -17.43 -31.52
C THR A 66 -4.09 -17.87 -32.46
N LYS A 67 -4.62 -16.95 -33.27
CA LYS A 67 -5.66 -17.27 -34.28
C LYS A 67 -5.10 -18.04 -35.49
N THR A 68 -3.80 -17.91 -35.75
CA THR A 68 -3.13 -18.46 -36.94
C THR A 68 -2.18 -19.58 -36.55
N SER A 69 -1.83 -20.45 -37.51
CA SER A 69 -0.84 -21.52 -37.32
C SER A 69 0.45 -21.27 -38.14
N ARG A 70 0.65 -20.03 -38.62
CA ARG A 70 1.75 -19.66 -39.52
C ARG A 70 3.11 -19.38 -38.85
N TYR A 71 3.16 -19.40 -37.51
CA TYR A 71 4.32 -18.85 -36.77
C TYR A 71 5.44 -19.87 -36.57
N TYR A 72 5.10 -21.13 -36.29
CA TYR A 72 6.06 -22.20 -36.09
C TYR A 72 5.42 -23.56 -36.38
N ASP A 73 6.23 -24.58 -36.60
CA ASP A 73 5.75 -25.95 -36.79
C ASP A 73 5.62 -26.68 -35.45
N LYS A 74 4.39 -26.97 -35.03
CA LYS A 74 4.10 -27.70 -33.78
C LYS A 74 4.74 -29.09 -33.72
N ARG A 75 5.10 -29.69 -34.87
CA ARG A 75 5.77 -31.00 -34.90
C ARG A 75 7.15 -30.96 -34.24
N GLU A 76 7.79 -29.79 -34.14
CA GLU A 76 9.06 -29.63 -33.43
C GLU A 76 8.90 -29.87 -31.92
N LEU A 77 7.79 -29.42 -31.31
CA LEU A 77 7.49 -29.68 -29.90
C LEU A 77 7.23 -31.17 -29.64
N LEU A 78 6.46 -31.81 -30.54
CA LEU A 78 6.12 -33.23 -30.42
C LEU A 78 7.37 -34.13 -30.49
N LYS A 79 8.38 -33.77 -31.30
CA LYS A 79 9.66 -34.48 -31.36
C LYS A 79 10.44 -34.43 -30.04
N CYS A 80 10.24 -33.39 -29.24
CA CYS A 80 10.82 -33.23 -27.91
C CYS A 80 9.94 -33.81 -26.80
N GLY A 81 8.86 -34.52 -27.14
CA GLY A 81 7.92 -35.09 -26.17
C GLY A 81 7.09 -34.04 -25.44
N ILE A 82 6.90 -32.85 -26.04
CA ILE A 82 6.08 -31.76 -25.50
C ILE A 82 4.76 -31.74 -26.29
N GLY A 83 3.63 -31.89 -25.59
CA GLY A 83 2.31 -31.80 -26.19
C GLY A 83 2.03 -30.41 -26.76
N HIS A 84 1.11 -30.30 -27.72
CA HIS A 84 0.64 -29.02 -28.26
C HIS A 84 -0.88 -29.01 -28.38
N HIS A 85 -1.52 -28.00 -27.79
CA HIS A 85 -2.97 -27.78 -27.89
C HIS A 85 -3.25 -26.34 -28.29
N LYS A 86 -4.20 -26.12 -29.20
CA LYS A 86 -4.56 -24.78 -29.69
C LYS A 86 -5.97 -24.43 -29.25
N ILE A 87 -6.11 -23.38 -28.44
CA ILE A 87 -7.41 -22.82 -28.05
C ILE A 87 -7.65 -21.60 -28.93
N THR A 88 -8.59 -21.72 -29.86
CA THR A 88 -8.86 -20.66 -30.84
C THR A 88 -9.61 -19.51 -30.16
N CYS A 89 -8.87 -18.50 -29.72
CA CYS A 89 -9.43 -17.23 -29.24
C CYS A 89 -9.80 -16.33 -30.42
N GLU A 90 -10.93 -15.61 -30.34
CA GLU A 90 -11.30 -14.61 -31.35
C GLU A 90 -10.22 -13.52 -31.49
N GLY A 91 -10.10 -12.95 -32.69
CA GLY A 91 -9.09 -11.93 -33.00
C GLY A 91 -9.54 -10.53 -32.57
N TYR A 92 -8.57 -9.67 -32.23
CA TYR A 92 -8.70 -8.24 -31.88
C TYR A 92 -9.82 -7.84 -30.90
N GLY A 93 -9.42 -7.51 -29.66
CA GLY A 93 -10.24 -6.67 -28.76
C GLY A 93 -11.19 -7.40 -27.82
N ALA A 94 -11.34 -8.73 -27.93
CA ALA A 94 -12.18 -9.52 -27.03
C ALA A 94 -11.34 -10.33 -26.01
N ALA A 95 -11.86 -10.44 -24.79
CA ALA A 95 -11.38 -11.36 -23.77
C ALA A 95 -11.87 -12.80 -24.06
N PRO A 96 -11.13 -13.85 -23.63
CA PRO A 96 -11.60 -15.23 -23.74
C PRO A 96 -12.99 -15.42 -23.13
N ASN A 97 -13.89 -16.05 -23.88
CA ASN A 97 -15.25 -16.32 -23.42
C ASN A 97 -15.29 -17.46 -22.37
N ALA A 98 -16.46 -17.70 -21.78
CA ALA A 98 -16.62 -18.72 -20.73
C ALA A 98 -16.27 -20.14 -21.21
N GLU A 99 -16.55 -20.48 -22.47
CA GLU A 99 -16.23 -21.79 -23.05
C GLU A 99 -14.72 -21.99 -23.18
N GLN A 100 -14.01 -20.98 -23.67
CA GLN A 100 -12.54 -21.00 -23.80
C GLN A 100 -11.85 -21.07 -22.43
N VAL A 101 -12.38 -20.37 -21.44
CA VAL A 101 -11.90 -20.47 -20.04
C VAL A 101 -12.08 -21.89 -19.52
N LYS A 102 -13.27 -22.46 -19.71
CA LYS A 102 -13.58 -23.83 -19.27
C LYS A 102 -12.74 -24.89 -20.00
N GLU A 103 -12.53 -24.74 -21.31
CA GLU A 103 -11.65 -25.60 -22.09
C GLU A 103 -10.22 -25.55 -21.54
N PHE A 104 -9.68 -24.34 -21.35
CA PHE A 104 -8.35 -24.14 -20.78
C PHE A 104 -8.22 -24.80 -19.41
N GLN A 105 -9.19 -24.57 -18.51
CA GLN A 105 -9.20 -25.15 -17.17
C GLN A 105 -9.26 -26.67 -17.19
N THR A 106 -10.16 -27.24 -17.99
CA THR A 106 -10.34 -28.69 -18.11
C THR A 106 -9.05 -29.34 -18.63
N LEU A 107 -8.42 -28.73 -19.64
CA LEU A 107 -7.16 -29.20 -20.19
C LEU A 107 -6.04 -29.17 -19.14
N CYS A 108 -5.90 -28.07 -18.40
CA CYS A 108 -4.89 -27.93 -17.37
C CYS A 108 -5.10 -28.91 -16.21
N VAL A 109 -6.33 -29.05 -15.71
CA VAL A 109 -6.68 -30.00 -14.64
C VAL A 109 -6.36 -31.44 -15.05
N ASN A 110 -6.73 -31.85 -16.26
CA ASN A 110 -6.44 -33.19 -16.75
C ASN A 110 -4.93 -33.41 -16.93
N PHE A 111 -4.21 -32.43 -17.47
CA PHE A 111 -2.76 -32.52 -17.62
C PHE A 111 -2.05 -32.68 -16.27
N PHE A 112 -2.34 -31.80 -15.29
CA PHE A 112 -1.68 -31.85 -13.98
C PHE A 112 -2.08 -33.07 -13.14
N LYS A 113 -3.19 -33.74 -13.46
CA LYS A 113 -3.56 -35.00 -12.83
C LYS A 113 -2.57 -36.12 -13.18
N ASP A 114 -2.13 -36.18 -14.43
CA ASP A 114 -1.23 -37.21 -14.93
C ASP A 114 0.25 -36.77 -14.84
N HIS A 115 0.51 -35.46 -14.81
CA HIS A 115 1.83 -34.85 -14.80
C HIS A 115 1.95 -33.75 -13.72
N PRO A 116 1.98 -34.09 -12.41
CA PRO A 116 1.91 -33.12 -11.32
C PRO A 116 3.14 -32.21 -11.19
N ASP A 117 4.32 -32.68 -11.65
CA ASP A 117 5.60 -31.95 -11.55
C ASP A 117 6.00 -31.22 -12.85
N ASP A 118 5.24 -31.44 -13.94
CA ASP A 118 5.48 -30.77 -15.22
C ASP A 118 4.82 -29.38 -15.25
N ILE A 119 5.30 -28.52 -16.15
CA ILE A 119 4.72 -27.20 -16.40
C ILE A 119 4.06 -27.12 -17.78
N ILE A 120 3.06 -26.24 -17.87
CA ILE A 120 2.38 -25.89 -19.11
C ILE A 120 2.89 -24.54 -19.62
N GLY A 121 3.43 -24.54 -20.83
CA GLY A 121 3.74 -23.32 -21.57
C GLY A 121 2.48 -22.69 -22.15
N VAL A 122 2.28 -21.39 -21.99
CA VAL A 122 1.10 -20.69 -22.54
C VAL A 122 1.53 -19.45 -23.30
N HIS A 123 1.08 -19.30 -24.54
CA HIS A 123 1.37 -18.10 -25.33
C HIS A 123 0.17 -17.61 -26.14
N CYS A 124 0.10 -16.30 -26.33
CA CYS A 124 -0.63 -15.68 -27.43
C CYS A 124 0.40 -15.07 -28.39
N THR A 125 0.07 -14.00 -29.12
CA THR A 125 1.05 -13.34 -29.99
C THR A 125 2.20 -12.73 -29.16
N HIS A 126 1.87 -11.94 -28.14
CA HIS A 126 2.86 -11.27 -27.26
C HIS A 126 3.06 -11.96 -25.91
N GLY A 127 2.15 -12.85 -25.52
CA GLY A 127 2.27 -13.60 -24.26
C GLY A 127 1.89 -12.82 -22.99
N PHE A 128 0.99 -11.84 -23.10
CA PHE A 128 0.57 -10.97 -21.99
C PHE A 128 -0.93 -11.05 -21.74
N ASN A 129 -1.77 -10.40 -22.56
CA ASN A 129 -3.18 -10.19 -22.21
C ASN A 129 -4.03 -11.48 -22.21
N ARG A 130 -4.19 -12.16 -23.34
CA ARG A 130 -4.95 -13.43 -23.40
C ARG A 130 -4.31 -14.54 -22.57
N THR A 131 -2.98 -14.58 -22.55
CA THR A 131 -2.19 -15.52 -21.75
C THR A 131 -2.45 -15.31 -20.26
N GLY A 132 -2.33 -14.08 -19.79
CA GLY A 132 -2.60 -13.70 -18.41
C GLY A 132 -4.04 -13.92 -18.03
N PHE A 133 -5.00 -13.57 -18.90
CA PHE A 133 -6.41 -13.77 -18.63
C PHE A 133 -6.76 -15.23 -18.33
N LEU A 134 -6.28 -16.18 -19.14
CA LEU A 134 -6.55 -17.61 -18.94
C LEU A 134 -5.80 -18.17 -17.73
N ILE A 135 -4.54 -17.79 -17.53
CA ILE A 135 -3.76 -18.22 -16.35
C ILE A 135 -4.41 -17.69 -15.06
N VAL A 136 -4.76 -16.40 -15.02
CA VAL A 136 -5.43 -15.77 -13.87
C VAL A 136 -6.78 -16.44 -13.61
N SER A 137 -7.58 -16.66 -14.65
CA SER A 137 -8.86 -17.38 -14.49
C SER A 137 -8.67 -18.80 -13.93
N TYR A 138 -7.62 -19.51 -14.33
CA TYR A 138 -7.31 -20.82 -13.74
C TYR A 138 -6.89 -20.71 -12.27
N LEU A 139 -6.02 -19.76 -11.93
CA LEU A 139 -5.58 -19.57 -10.55
C LEU A 139 -6.77 -19.25 -9.62
N ILE A 140 -7.74 -18.48 -10.11
CA ILE A 140 -8.94 -18.12 -9.35
C ILE A 140 -9.90 -19.31 -9.26
N ASP A 141 -10.35 -19.85 -10.39
CA ASP A 141 -11.42 -20.87 -10.41
C ASP A 141 -10.95 -22.26 -9.93
N VAL A 142 -9.67 -22.61 -10.14
CA VAL A 142 -9.15 -23.97 -9.88
C VAL A 142 -8.24 -23.99 -8.65
N GLU A 143 -7.33 -23.02 -8.51
CA GLU A 143 -6.40 -22.97 -7.37
C GLU A 143 -6.93 -22.13 -6.20
N CYS A 144 -8.09 -21.46 -6.39
CA CYS A 144 -8.84 -20.74 -5.35
C CYS A 144 -8.09 -19.49 -4.84
N TRP A 145 -7.37 -18.81 -5.74
CA TRP A 145 -6.68 -17.53 -5.48
C TRP A 145 -7.64 -16.35 -5.61
N ASP A 146 -7.36 -15.25 -4.93
CA ASP A 146 -8.04 -13.98 -5.16
C ASP A 146 -7.53 -13.27 -6.42
N LEU A 147 -8.39 -12.41 -6.98
CA LEU A 147 -8.11 -11.73 -8.24
C LEU A 147 -6.85 -10.85 -8.18
N GLU A 148 -6.67 -10.10 -7.09
CA GLU A 148 -5.52 -9.19 -6.91
C GLU A 148 -4.20 -9.98 -6.88
N SER A 149 -4.13 -11.04 -6.08
CA SER A 149 -2.96 -11.90 -5.96
C SER A 149 -2.64 -12.64 -7.26
N ALA A 150 -3.66 -13.14 -7.96
CA ALA A 150 -3.48 -13.82 -9.23
C ALA A 150 -2.94 -12.86 -10.32
N VAL A 151 -3.51 -11.65 -10.41
CA VAL A 151 -3.04 -10.60 -11.32
C VAL A 151 -1.62 -10.15 -10.96
N ALA A 152 -1.36 -9.85 -9.69
CA ALA A 152 -0.04 -9.41 -9.21
C ALA A 152 1.04 -10.46 -9.49
N THR A 153 0.74 -11.74 -9.26
CA THR A 153 1.67 -12.84 -9.51
C THR A 153 1.97 -12.98 -11.00
N PHE A 154 0.96 -12.86 -11.87
CA PHE A 154 1.18 -12.83 -13.31
C PHE A 154 2.05 -11.63 -13.71
N SER A 155 1.77 -10.44 -13.17
CA SER A 155 2.54 -9.22 -13.43
C SER A 155 3.99 -9.32 -12.99
N MET A 156 4.27 -9.92 -11.83
CA MET A 156 5.64 -10.15 -11.35
C MET A 156 6.40 -11.16 -12.20
N ALA A 157 5.74 -12.25 -12.62
CA ALA A 157 6.36 -13.28 -13.44
C ALA A 157 6.54 -12.86 -14.90
N ARG A 158 5.67 -11.96 -15.40
CA ARG A 158 5.66 -11.48 -16.79
C ARG A 158 5.42 -9.96 -16.83
N PRO A 159 6.41 -9.12 -16.41
CA PRO A 159 6.23 -7.67 -16.35
C PRO A 159 5.92 -7.03 -17.71
N PRO A 160 4.96 -6.08 -17.78
CA PRO A 160 4.23 -5.48 -16.65
C PRO A 160 2.95 -6.23 -16.25
N GLY A 161 2.64 -7.35 -16.87
CA GLY A 161 1.40 -8.10 -16.68
C GLY A 161 0.38 -7.86 -17.79
N ILE A 162 -0.91 -7.99 -17.46
CA ILE A 162 -2.00 -7.66 -18.39
C ILE A 162 -2.08 -6.14 -18.49
N TYR A 163 -1.73 -5.59 -19.64
CA TYR A 163 -1.62 -4.14 -19.87
C TYR A 163 -2.79 -3.55 -20.67
N LYS A 164 -3.74 -4.39 -21.12
CA LYS A 164 -4.96 -3.94 -21.78
C LYS A 164 -6.12 -3.96 -20.79
N GLU A 165 -6.61 -2.77 -20.48
CA GLU A 165 -7.64 -2.50 -19.48
C GLU A 165 -8.89 -3.38 -19.62
N HIS A 166 -9.45 -3.57 -20.82
CA HIS A 166 -10.66 -4.40 -21.00
C HIS A 166 -10.50 -5.86 -20.54
N TYR A 167 -9.28 -6.43 -20.55
CA TYR A 167 -9.08 -7.78 -19.99
C TYR A 167 -9.15 -7.76 -18.46
N LEU A 168 -8.62 -6.72 -17.82
CA LEU A 168 -8.68 -6.53 -16.38
C LEU A 168 -10.12 -6.21 -15.93
N HIS A 169 -10.84 -5.38 -16.69
CA HIS A 169 -12.25 -5.10 -16.44
C HIS A 169 -13.12 -6.34 -16.61
N GLU A 170 -12.86 -7.18 -17.59
CA GLU A 170 -13.58 -8.46 -17.73
C GLU A 170 -13.27 -9.41 -16.57
N LEU A 171 -12.00 -9.51 -16.14
CA LEU A 171 -11.64 -10.30 -14.95
C LEU A 171 -12.29 -9.75 -13.68
N ALA A 172 -12.29 -8.43 -13.50
CA ALA A 172 -12.97 -7.77 -12.39
C ALA A 172 -14.49 -7.97 -12.47
N GLY A 173 -15.10 -7.83 -13.64
CA GLY A 173 -16.53 -8.10 -13.83
C GLY A 173 -16.91 -9.55 -13.54
N ARG A 174 -15.98 -10.50 -13.75
CA ARG A 174 -16.19 -11.93 -13.44
C ARG A 174 -15.91 -12.30 -11.99
N TYR A 175 -14.94 -11.65 -11.34
CA TYR A 175 -14.35 -12.13 -10.09
C TYR A 175 -14.22 -11.08 -8.98
N ALA A 176 -14.52 -9.80 -9.25
CA ALA A 176 -14.56 -8.73 -8.26
C ALA A 176 -16.02 -8.40 -7.87
N ASP A 177 -16.25 -8.28 -6.56
CA ASP A 177 -17.56 -7.99 -5.94
C ASP A 177 -18.01 -6.53 -6.14
N GLY A 178 -18.08 -6.05 -7.38
CA GLY A 178 -18.54 -4.69 -7.69
C GLY A 178 -17.56 -3.56 -7.35
N ASP A 179 -16.38 -3.86 -6.80
CA ASP A 179 -15.29 -2.90 -6.62
C ASP A 179 -14.31 -3.02 -7.80
N ILE A 180 -14.59 -2.26 -8.86
CA ILE A 180 -13.80 -2.22 -10.10
C ILE A 180 -12.50 -1.40 -9.89
N GLY A 181 -12.33 -0.74 -8.73
CA GLY A 181 -11.37 0.34 -8.53
C GLY A 181 -9.92 -0.05 -8.19
N SER A 182 -9.61 -1.31 -7.83
CA SER A 182 -8.26 -1.65 -7.33
C SER A 182 -7.26 -2.12 -8.39
N ILE A 183 -7.72 -2.56 -9.58
CA ILE A 183 -6.85 -3.15 -10.60
C ILE A 183 -6.69 -2.21 -11.79
N VAL A 184 -5.74 -1.28 -11.66
CA VAL A 184 -5.39 -0.33 -12.74
C VAL A 184 -4.46 -1.00 -13.74
N ALA A 185 -4.74 -0.84 -15.03
CA ALA A 185 -3.83 -1.31 -16.07
C ALA A 185 -2.48 -0.59 -15.95
N PRO A 186 -1.35 -1.31 -15.97
CA PRO A 186 -0.04 -0.68 -15.99
C PRO A 186 0.13 0.18 -17.25
N PRO A 187 1.03 1.18 -17.23
CA PRO A 187 1.34 1.94 -18.42
C PRO A 187 1.77 1.02 -19.55
N LEU A 188 1.39 1.37 -20.78
CA LEU A 188 1.76 0.62 -21.97
C LEU A 188 3.29 0.46 -22.01
N PRO A 189 3.81 -0.77 -22.21
CA PRO A 189 5.24 -0.99 -22.36
C PRO A 189 5.82 -0.16 -23.52
N GLU A 190 7.09 0.26 -23.42
CA GLU A 190 7.76 1.07 -24.47
C GLU A 190 7.67 0.43 -25.87
N TRP A 191 7.82 -0.89 -25.96
CA TRP A 191 7.70 -1.65 -27.21
C TRP A 191 6.27 -1.67 -27.82
N CYS A 192 5.28 -1.09 -27.14
CA CYS A 192 3.93 -0.90 -27.69
C CYS A 192 3.77 0.37 -28.52
N PHE A 193 4.71 1.32 -28.45
CA PHE A 193 4.68 2.61 -29.15
C PHE A 193 5.48 2.61 -30.46
N GLU A 194 6.21 1.53 -30.75
CA GLU A 194 6.95 1.37 -32.00
C GLU A 194 6.01 0.92 -33.13
N GLU A 195 5.44 1.88 -33.86
CA GLU A 195 5.62 2.08 -35.32
C GLU A 195 4.50 2.95 -35.93
N ASP A 196 4.88 4.13 -36.45
CA ASP A 196 4.30 4.82 -37.62
C ASP A 196 5.44 5.57 -38.38
N GLU A 197 6.65 5.00 -38.48
CA GLU A 197 7.59 5.45 -39.52
C GLU A 197 7.24 4.74 -40.83
N VAL A 198 6.17 5.25 -41.45
CA VAL A 198 5.89 4.98 -42.85
C VAL A 198 6.82 5.89 -43.64
N ASP A 199 7.80 5.25 -44.27
CA ASP A 199 8.64 5.80 -45.32
C ASP A 199 7.79 6.59 -46.33
N SER A 200 7.97 7.91 -46.35
CA SER A 200 7.48 8.78 -47.40
C SER A 200 8.57 9.79 -47.70
N GLY A 201 9.35 9.44 -48.71
CA GLY A 201 10.34 10.32 -49.32
C GLY A 201 9.72 11.65 -49.73
N GLY A 202 10.44 12.72 -49.41
CA GLY A 202 10.15 14.10 -49.80
C GLY A 202 11.44 14.90 -49.69
N GLU A 203 11.91 15.34 -50.84
CA GLU A 203 13.20 15.93 -51.18
C GLU A 203 13.73 17.09 -50.32
N GLU A 204 15.06 17.19 -50.39
CA GLU A 204 15.98 18.30 -50.13
C GLU A 204 15.42 19.72 -49.94
N GLY A 205 16.02 20.46 -49.01
CA GLY A 205 16.08 21.92 -49.12
C GLY A 205 16.55 22.68 -47.88
N GLY A 206 17.81 23.14 -47.91
CA GLY A 206 18.17 24.44 -47.34
C GLY A 206 18.80 24.46 -45.95
N GLY A 207 20.14 24.57 -45.92
CA GLY A 207 20.90 24.79 -44.72
C GLY A 207 20.76 26.19 -44.10
N GLY A 208 21.14 26.28 -42.83
CA GLY A 208 21.33 27.53 -42.11
C GLY A 208 22.02 27.26 -40.78
N LYS A 209 23.36 27.39 -40.77
CA LYS A 209 24.16 27.44 -39.54
C LYS A 209 23.79 28.71 -38.76
N GLY A 210 23.44 28.55 -37.49
CA GLY A 210 23.24 29.63 -36.53
C GLY A 210 23.79 29.21 -35.17
N GLU A 211 24.46 30.16 -34.53
CA GLU A 211 25.53 30.03 -33.54
C GLU A 211 25.09 29.56 -32.14
N GLU A 212 26.12 29.18 -31.39
CA GLU A 212 26.10 28.73 -29.99
C GLU A 212 25.51 29.77 -29.04
N GLY A 213 24.40 29.41 -28.38
CA GLY A 213 23.92 30.03 -27.15
C GLY A 213 23.72 28.96 -26.09
N GLN A 214 24.58 28.94 -25.08
CA GLN A 214 24.42 28.09 -23.89
C GLN A 214 23.25 28.61 -23.04
N ASP A 215 22.04 28.14 -23.31
CA ASP A 215 20.92 28.27 -22.39
C ASP A 215 20.76 27.00 -21.55
N ARG A 216 20.87 27.19 -20.23
CA ARG A 216 20.56 26.20 -19.20
C ARG A 216 19.09 25.78 -19.36
N LYS A 217 18.85 24.63 -20.00
CA LYS A 217 17.53 24.01 -20.05
C LYS A 217 17.08 23.64 -18.62
N GLY A 218 16.25 24.48 -18.02
CA GLY A 218 15.44 24.12 -16.87
C GLY A 218 14.60 22.89 -17.23
N LYS A 219 14.69 21.83 -16.42
CA LYS A 219 13.81 20.68 -16.55
C LYS A 219 12.36 21.17 -16.41
N LYS A 220 11.58 21.09 -17.49
CA LYS A 220 10.12 21.32 -17.42
C LYS A 220 9.53 20.34 -16.41
N ARG A 221 8.92 20.86 -15.34
CA ARG A 221 8.12 20.05 -14.39
C ARG A 221 7.05 19.29 -15.18
N LYS A 222 6.82 18.02 -14.85
CA LYS A 222 5.78 17.20 -15.48
C LYS A 222 4.42 17.86 -15.25
N ILE A 223 3.55 17.83 -16.26
CA ILE A 223 2.19 18.38 -16.19
C ILE A 223 1.38 17.56 -15.17
N GLU A 224 0.77 18.22 -14.19
CA GLU A 224 -0.10 17.58 -13.21
C GLU A 224 -1.45 17.22 -13.82
N GLN A 225 -1.94 16.01 -13.56
CA GLN A 225 -3.31 15.62 -13.86
C GLN A 225 -4.20 16.10 -12.72
N ASN A 226 -5.10 17.04 -13.00
CA ASN A 226 -5.93 17.69 -12.01
C ASN A 226 -7.35 17.09 -11.99
N ASN A 227 -7.90 16.89 -10.78
CA ASN A 227 -9.29 16.46 -10.59
C ASN A 227 -10.19 17.67 -10.27
N ASP A 228 -10.84 18.23 -11.30
CA ASP A 228 -11.74 19.38 -11.14
C ASP A 228 -13.10 19.01 -10.49
N SER A 229 -13.32 17.71 -10.20
CA SER A 229 -14.54 17.19 -9.58
C SER A 229 -14.31 16.61 -8.18
N ALA A 230 -13.14 16.87 -7.58
CA ALA A 230 -12.77 16.35 -6.27
C ALA A 230 -13.75 16.81 -5.17
N GLN A 231 -14.16 15.88 -4.33
CA GLN A 231 -15.03 16.16 -3.19
C GLN A 231 -14.22 16.12 -1.89
N PHE A 232 -14.53 17.04 -0.98
CA PHE A 232 -13.97 16.97 0.37
C PHE A 232 -14.48 15.71 1.07
N ALA A 233 -13.67 15.12 1.96
CA ALA A 233 -13.95 13.82 2.60
C ALA A 233 -15.34 13.72 3.25
N VAL A 234 -15.85 14.85 3.72
CA VAL A 234 -17.23 15.01 4.22
C VAL A 234 -17.80 16.34 3.76
N PRO A 235 -19.12 16.45 3.52
CA PRO A 235 -19.73 17.73 3.19
C PRO A 235 -19.64 18.68 4.39
N LEU A 236 -18.74 19.67 4.32
CA LEU A 236 -18.57 20.71 5.34
C LEU A 236 -18.98 22.07 4.81
N HIS A 237 -19.74 22.80 5.61
CA HIS A 237 -20.08 24.19 5.31
C HIS A 237 -18.82 25.08 5.38
N GLY A 238 -18.55 25.82 4.30
CA GLY A 238 -17.41 26.74 4.23
C GLY A 238 -16.06 26.08 3.95
N VAL A 239 -16.07 24.88 3.36
CA VAL A 239 -14.89 24.28 2.71
C VAL A 239 -15.20 24.12 1.22
N GLU A 240 -14.35 24.68 0.36
CA GLU A 240 -14.61 24.78 -1.08
C GLU A 240 -13.43 24.24 -1.89
N LEU A 241 -13.73 23.56 -3.01
CA LEU A 241 -12.70 23.10 -3.96
C LEU A 241 -12.08 24.32 -4.66
N VAL A 242 -10.75 24.37 -4.71
CA VAL A 242 -9.99 25.41 -5.39
C VAL A 242 -9.60 24.92 -6.78
N LEU A 243 -9.86 25.74 -7.79
CA LEU A 243 -9.58 25.45 -9.20
C LEU A 243 -8.64 26.51 -9.80
N GLY A 244 -8.14 26.24 -11.01
CA GLY A 244 -7.35 27.20 -11.79
C GLY A 244 -6.00 27.55 -11.17
N SER A 245 -5.54 28.78 -11.39
CA SER A 245 -4.19 29.24 -11.00
C SER A 245 -3.96 29.22 -9.49
N THR A 246 -4.99 29.49 -8.68
CA THR A 246 -4.85 29.45 -7.21
C THR A 246 -4.52 28.05 -6.71
N ARG A 247 -5.07 27.00 -7.35
CA ARG A 247 -4.70 25.62 -7.03
C ARG A 247 -3.22 25.38 -7.33
N GLU A 248 -2.77 25.79 -8.52
CA GLU A 248 -1.37 25.63 -8.95
C GLU A 248 -0.40 26.37 -8.03
N GLU A 249 -0.72 27.61 -7.64
CA GLU A 249 0.07 28.38 -6.68
C GLU A 249 0.21 27.68 -5.33
N VAL A 250 -0.89 27.11 -4.82
CA VAL A 250 -0.91 26.39 -3.54
C VAL A 250 -0.12 25.08 -3.64
N GLN A 251 -0.27 24.32 -4.72
CA GLN A 251 0.49 23.10 -4.99
C GLN A 251 1.99 23.41 -5.05
N ILE A 252 2.39 24.43 -5.81
CA ILE A 252 3.78 24.87 -5.91
C ILE A 252 4.32 25.30 -4.55
N ALA A 253 3.58 26.10 -3.79
CA ALA A 253 4.02 26.54 -2.46
C ALA A 253 4.25 25.37 -1.50
N CYS A 254 3.38 24.35 -1.53
CA CYS A 254 3.56 23.14 -0.71
C CYS A 254 4.74 22.30 -1.18
N GLN A 255 4.94 22.14 -2.49
CA GLN A 255 6.08 21.40 -3.04
C GLN A 255 7.40 22.11 -2.72
N GLU A 256 7.44 23.43 -2.85
CA GLU A 256 8.59 24.24 -2.49
C GLU A 256 8.87 24.17 -1.00
N ALA A 257 7.87 24.17 -0.12
CA ALA A 257 8.05 24.02 1.32
C ALA A 257 8.79 22.73 1.73
N LEU A 258 8.72 21.68 0.90
CA LEU A 258 9.36 20.39 1.12
C LEU A 258 10.54 20.09 0.19
N ASP A 259 10.96 21.05 -0.64
CA ASP A 259 11.96 20.82 -1.69
C ASP A 259 11.61 19.63 -2.61
N TRP A 260 10.32 19.47 -2.92
CA TRP A 260 9.80 18.41 -3.77
C TRP A 260 9.90 18.78 -5.26
N GLU A 261 10.65 18.00 -6.03
CA GLU A 261 10.89 18.27 -7.45
C GLU A 261 9.94 17.51 -8.40
N GLU A 262 9.22 16.52 -7.89
CA GLU A 262 8.28 15.72 -8.69
C GLU A 262 6.88 16.36 -8.71
N SER A 263 5.99 15.83 -9.55
CA SER A 263 4.57 16.21 -9.56
C SER A 263 3.80 15.51 -8.44
N GLY A 264 2.70 16.12 -7.98
CA GLY A 264 1.76 15.50 -7.05
C GLY A 264 2.08 15.78 -5.57
N PHE A 265 1.49 14.96 -4.70
CA PHE A 265 1.45 15.20 -3.26
C PHE A 265 2.82 14.98 -2.57
N PRO A 266 3.41 16.01 -1.92
CA PRO A 266 4.78 15.95 -1.41
C PRO A 266 4.92 15.28 -0.02
N GLY A 267 3.82 14.98 0.68
CA GLY A 267 3.88 14.47 2.05
C GLY A 267 4.53 13.08 2.21
N SER A 268 5.13 12.84 3.38
CA SER A 268 5.77 11.56 3.76
C SER A 268 4.83 10.38 3.59
N GLN A 269 5.18 9.35 2.83
CA GLN A 269 4.39 8.12 2.70
C GLN A 269 5.00 7.01 3.59
N PRO A 270 4.26 6.50 4.59
CA PRO A 270 4.73 5.43 5.45
C PRO A 270 4.84 4.10 4.70
N VAL A 271 5.60 3.17 5.27
CA VAL A 271 5.67 1.77 4.81
C VAL A 271 5.01 0.84 5.83
N SER A 272 4.38 -0.23 5.35
CA SER A 272 3.77 -1.25 6.22
C SER A 272 4.83 -1.97 7.05
N MET A 273 4.53 -2.18 8.33
CA MET A 273 5.40 -2.92 9.23
C MET A 273 5.43 -4.41 8.86
N ASP A 274 6.63 -4.97 8.77
CA ASP A 274 6.88 -6.37 8.47
C ASP A 274 7.93 -6.95 9.43
N VAL A 275 8.18 -8.25 9.31
CA VAL A 275 9.12 -8.98 10.18
C VAL A 275 10.57 -8.54 10.04
N GLN A 276 10.93 -7.86 8.94
CA GLN A 276 12.27 -7.36 8.69
C GLN A 276 12.46 -5.95 9.25
N ASN A 277 11.45 -5.08 9.13
CA ASN A 277 11.53 -3.67 9.50
C ASN A 277 11.13 -3.40 10.96
N ILE A 278 10.38 -4.29 11.62
CA ILE A 278 10.02 -4.14 13.05
C ILE A 278 11.25 -4.00 13.96
N ARG A 279 12.39 -4.59 13.58
CA ARG A 279 13.66 -4.46 14.34
C ARG A 279 14.12 -3.00 14.49
N PHE A 280 13.71 -2.12 13.58
CA PHE A 280 14.04 -0.69 13.63
C PHE A 280 13.61 -0.03 14.93
N LEU A 281 12.53 -0.52 15.56
CA LEU A 281 12.07 -0.02 16.86
C LEU A 281 13.11 -0.23 17.98
N ASN A 282 14.03 -1.19 17.83
CA ASN A 282 15.13 -1.44 18.78
C ASN A 282 16.46 -0.83 18.34
N GLU A 283 16.62 -0.49 17.05
CA GLU A 283 17.87 0.02 16.49
C GLU A 283 17.98 1.55 16.54
N LYS A 284 16.85 2.26 16.52
CA LYS A 284 16.80 3.73 16.53
C LYS A 284 15.61 4.25 17.34
N PRO A 285 15.67 5.51 17.84
CA PRO A 285 14.61 6.06 18.66
C PRO A 285 13.36 6.37 17.82
N TYR A 286 12.23 5.85 18.27
CA TYR A 286 10.91 6.07 17.69
C TYR A 286 9.95 6.69 18.69
N ARG A 287 8.91 7.32 18.17
CA ARG A 287 7.70 7.69 18.90
C ARG A 287 6.51 7.02 18.25
N VAL A 288 5.51 6.69 19.05
CA VAL A 288 4.31 5.98 18.60
C VAL A 288 3.06 6.81 18.83
N SER A 289 2.12 6.72 17.90
CA SER A 289 0.76 7.21 18.06
C SER A 289 -0.23 6.20 17.48
N TRP A 290 -1.52 6.41 17.72
CA TRP A 290 -2.56 5.62 17.08
C TRP A 290 -2.70 6.04 15.61
N LYS A 291 -2.97 5.07 14.73
CA LYS A 291 -3.33 5.35 13.34
C LYS A 291 -4.84 5.61 13.29
N ALA A 292 -5.27 6.82 12.94
CA ALA A 292 -6.70 7.06 12.81
C ALA A 292 -7.19 6.53 11.47
N ASP A 293 -8.46 6.18 11.41
CA ASP A 293 -9.16 5.96 10.15
C ASP A 293 -9.76 7.28 9.67
N GLY A 294 -8.92 8.10 9.06
CA GLY A 294 -9.27 9.44 8.60
C GLY A 294 -8.66 9.78 7.25
N THR A 295 -9.11 10.89 6.67
CA THR A 295 -8.59 11.37 5.38
C THR A 295 -7.40 12.28 5.62
N ARG A 296 -6.27 11.94 4.99
CA ARG A 296 -5.04 12.73 5.10
C ARG A 296 -5.16 14.04 4.33
N TYR A 297 -4.74 15.13 4.96
CA TYR A 297 -4.59 16.44 4.34
C TYR A 297 -3.28 17.10 4.75
N MET A 298 -2.57 17.69 3.81
CA MET A 298 -1.55 18.69 4.12
C MET A 298 -2.26 20.04 4.36
N LEU A 299 -2.00 20.65 5.50
CA LEU A 299 -2.54 21.95 5.89
C LEU A 299 -1.56 23.05 5.48
N TYR A 300 -1.97 23.97 4.62
CA TYR A 300 -1.23 25.17 4.27
C TYR A 300 -1.97 26.43 4.75
N ILE A 301 -1.38 27.09 5.75
CA ILE A 301 -1.85 28.36 6.29
C ILE A 301 -1.10 29.46 5.55
N LYS A 302 -1.70 30.03 4.48
CA LYS A 302 -1.08 31.11 3.70
C LYS A 302 -1.26 32.45 4.41
N ASP A 303 -2.51 32.82 4.70
CA ASP A 303 -2.88 34.01 5.47
C ASP A 303 -4.34 33.89 5.96
N LYS A 304 -4.87 34.92 6.62
CA LYS A 304 -6.28 35.01 7.02
C LYS A 304 -7.21 34.78 5.83
N GLY A 305 -8.14 33.83 5.96
CA GLY A 305 -9.10 33.47 4.90
C GLY A 305 -8.53 32.57 3.78
N HIS A 306 -7.23 32.26 3.84
CA HIS A 306 -6.50 31.45 2.86
C HIS A 306 -5.87 30.24 3.56
N ILE A 307 -6.72 29.30 3.97
CA ILE A 307 -6.34 28.10 4.70
C ILE A 307 -6.64 26.90 3.82
N TYR A 308 -5.60 26.29 3.27
CA TYR A 308 -5.74 25.24 2.28
C TYR A 308 -5.51 23.86 2.90
N LEU A 309 -6.29 22.89 2.44
CA LEU A 309 -6.14 21.47 2.74
C LEU A 309 -5.88 20.75 1.41
N ILE A 310 -4.77 20.05 1.31
CA ILE A 310 -4.35 19.33 0.10
C ILE A 310 -4.43 17.83 0.36
N ASP A 311 -5.22 17.10 -0.41
CA ASP A 311 -5.37 15.65 -0.27
C ASP A 311 -4.26 14.86 -0.99
N ARG A 312 -4.35 13.53 -0.93
CA ARG A 312 -3.37 12.63 -1.56
C ARG A 312 -3.36 12.71 -3.10
N ASP A 313 -4.47 13.10 -3.70
CA ASP A 313 -4.62 13.29 -5.15
C ASP A 313 -4.18 14.69 -5.59
N ASN A 314 -3.58 15.46 -4.67
CA ASN A 314 -3.14 16.83 -4.85
C ASN A 314 -4.29 17.83 -5.12
N SER A 315 -5.53 17.46 -4.79
CA SER A 315 -6.69 18.35 -4.86
C SER A 315 -6.63 19.35 -3.71
N VAL A 316 -6.96 20.61 -3.98
CA VAL A 316 -6.81 21.72 -3.03
C VAL A 316 -8.18 22.22 -2.61
N PHE A 317 -8.41 22.30 -1.29
CA PHE A 317 -9.63 22.84 -0.70
C PHE A 317 -9.31 24.05 0.16
N ASN A 318 -10.09 25.12 0.09
CA ASN A 318 -9.94 26.29 0.96
C ASN A 318 -10.97 26.24 2.09
N SER A 319 -10.55 26.62 3.30
CA SER A 319 -11.38 26.75 4.50
C SER A 319 -11.24 28.15 5.09
N PRO A 320 -11.89 29.18 4.51
CA PRO A 320 -11.69 30.57 4.91
C PRO A 320 -12.14 30.89 6.35
N ASN A 321 -13.01 30.06 6.92
CA ASN A 321 -13.64 30.30 8.22
C ASN A 321 -12.87 29.73 9.41
N ILE A 322 -11.71 29.11 9.18
CA ILE A 322 -10.85 28.64 10.27
C ILE A 322 -9.73 29.65 10.56
N THR A 323 -9.44 29.87 11.84
CA THR A 323 -8.49 30.92 12.26
C THR A 323 -7.28 30.32 12.96
N PHE A 324 -6.07 30.75 12.57
CA PHE A 324 -4.81 30.46 13.23
C PHE A 324 -4.12 31.77 13.62
N LEU A 325 -4.05 32.07 14.92
CA LEU A 325 -3.48 33.34 15.41
C LEU A 325 -2.00 33.20 15.75
N SER A 326 -1.23 34.26 15.50
CA SER A 326 0.17 34.32 15.90
C SER A 326 0.29 34.41 17.42
N ARG A 327 1.15 33.56 18.00
CA ARG A 327 1.50 33.66 19.42
C ARG A 327 2.27 34.94 19.74
N LYS A 328 3.10 35.40 18.81
CA LYS A 328 4.05 36.50 19.01
C LYS A 328 3.46 37.87 18.67
N ARG A 329 2.54 37.90 17.70
CA ARG A 329 1.93 39.13 17.18
C ARG A 329 0.45 39.13 17.51
N GLU A 330 0.06 39.86 18.56
CA GLU A 330 -1.30 39.85 19.08
C GLU A 330 -2.31 40.34 18.03
N GLY A 331 -3.41 39.59 17.86
CA GLY A 331 -4.46 39.90 16.88
C GLY A 331 -4.10 39.58 15.43
N GLU A 332 -2.85 39.22 15.12
CA GLU A 332 -2.45 38.83 13.78
C GLU A 332 -2.69 37.35 13.48
N HIS A 333 -2.91 37.05 12.20
CA HIS A 333 -3.02 35.69 11.70
C HIS A 333 -1.64 35.10 11.41
N LEU A 334 -1.47 33.79 11.60
CA LEU A 334 -0.29 33.07 11.13
C LEU A 334 -0.23 33.05 9.61
N ARG A 335 0.98 33.02 9.08
CA ARG A 335 1.24 33.00 7.63
C ARG A 335 2.28 31.98 7.30
N ASP A 336 2.28 31.53 6.05
CA ASP A 336 3.29 30.66 5.48
C ASP A 336 3.69 29.47 6.36
N CYS A 337 2.70 28.74 6.86
CA CYS A 337 2.92 27.50 7.63
C CYS A 337 2.39 26.29 6.86
N VAL A 338 3.19 25.23 6.74
CA VAL A 338 2.81 23.96 6.11
C VAL A 338 2.95 22.84 7.13
N ALA A 339 1.85 22.12 7.37
CA ALA A 339 1.76 21.04 8.33
C ALA A 339 1.09 19.79 7.74
N ASP A 340 1.40 18.62 8.30
CA ASP A 340 0.81 17.35 7.92
C ASP A 340 -0.30 16.98 8.91
N SER A 341 -1.44 16.54 8.38
CA SER A 341 -2.64 16.35 9.19
C SER A 341 -3.59 15.27 8.67
N GLU A 342 -4.51 14.86 9.54
CA GLU A 342 -5.52 13.83 9.27
C GLU A 342 -6.87 14.31 9.78
N LEU A 343 -7.87 14.34 8.90
CA LEU A 343 -9.24 14.68 9.23
C LEU A 343 -9.98 13.41 9.67
N VAL A 344 -10.43 13.40 10.92
CA VAL A 344 -11.19 12.31 11.52
C VAL A 344 -12.61 12.76 11.86
N LEU A 345 -13.53 11.81 11.93
CA LEU A 345 -14.92 12.04 12.30
C LEU A 345 -15.19 11.50 13.71
N ASP A 346 -15.23 12.39 14.70
CA ASP A 346 -15.55 12.02 16.07
C ASP A 346 -17.06 11.81 16.24
N LYS A 347 -17.45 10.69 16.85
CA LYS A 347 -18.81 10.39 17.28
C LYS A 347 -18.91 10.71 18.78
N VAL A 348 -19.54 11.83 19.12
CA VAL A 348 -19.75 12.29 20.50
C VAL A 348 -21.24 12.50 20.73
N ASP A 349 -21.82 11.80 21.71
CA ASP A 349 -23.25 11.90 22.07
C ASP A 349 -24.20 11.73 20.87
N GLY A 350 -23.85 10.85 19.92
CA GLY A 350 -24.62 10.61 18.70
C GLY A 350 -24.41 11.64 17.58
N ALA A 351 -23.69 12.73 17.82
CA ALA A 351 -23.32 13.71 16.81
C ALA A 351 -21.94 13.40 16.19
N VAL A 352 -21.85 13.51 14.87
CA VAL A 352 -20.58 13.39 14.13
C VAL A 352 -19.94 14.77 14.04
N ARG A 353 -18.72 14.92 14.54
CA ARG A 353 -17.95 16.17 14.59
C ARG A 353 -16.60 15.99 13.89
N PRO A 354 -16.32 16.74 12.81
CA PRO A 354 -15.04 16.71 12.14
C PRO A 354 -13.91 17.29 13.02
N ARG A 355 -12.75 16.63 13.01
CA ARG A 355 -11.54 17.07 13.69
C ARG A 355 -10.31 16.89 12.82
N LEU A 356 -9.53 17.95 12.64
CA LEU A 356 -8.22 17.92 12.03
C LEU A 356 -7.14 17.65 13.10
N LEU A 357 -6.46 16.53 12.98
CA LEU A 357 -5.33 16.14 13.81
C LEU A 357 -4.02 16.49 13.11
N ILE A 358 -3.31 17.51 13.60
CA ILE A 358 -2.00 17.90 13.08
C ILE A 358 -0.93 17.03 13.75
N TYR A 359 -0.11 16.34 12.97
CA TYR A 359 0.87 15.38 13.49
C TYR A 359 2.29 15.60 13.01
N ASP A 360 2.53 16.54 12.08
CA ASP A 360 3.89 17.00 11.74
C ASP A 360 3.84 18.42 11.15
N ILE A 361 4.97 19.13 11.12
CA ILE A 361 5.10 20.48 10.56
C ILE A 361 6.40 20.65 9.79
N MET A 362 6.30 21.17 8.57
CA MET A 362 7.39 21.24 7.61
C MET A 362 7.87 22.68 7.40
N MET A 363 6.96 23.65 7.49
CA MET A 363 7.28 25.07 7.37
C MET A 363 6.53 25.87 8.42
N PHE A 364 7.20 26.86 9.02
CA PHE A 364 6.59 27.78 9.97
C PHE A 364 7.04 29.22 9.65
N GLU A 365 6.07 30.10 9.38
CA GLU A 365 6.29 31.50 8.97
C GLU A 365 7.37 31.64 7.88
N GLY A 366 7.27 30.83 6.83
CA GLY A 366 8.18 30.82 5.68
C GLY A 366 9.54 30.12 5.92
N SER A 367 9.85 29.71 7.15
CA SER A 367 11.09 28.97 7.45
C SER A 367 10.89 27.46 7.35
N LYS A 368 11.77 26.80 6.59
CA LYS A 368 11.86 25.34 6.45
C LYS A 368 12.73 24.67 7.53
N ASP A 369 13.32 25.44 8.45
CA ASP A 369 14.24 24.87 9.45
C ASP A 369 13.53 23.94 10.44
N VAL A 370 12.22 24.12 10.63
CA VAL A 370 11.42 23.21 11.45
C VAL A 370 11.41 21.79 10.87
N ALA A 371 11.36 21.61 9.55
CA ALA A 371 11.43 20.29 8.92
C ALA A 371 12.74 19.55 9.22
N LYS A 372 13.85 20.28 9.44
CA LYS A 372 15.17 19.72 9.75
C LYS A 372 15.32 19.30 11.22
N CYS A 373 14.45 19.79 12.10
CA CYS A 373 14.48 19.46 13.52
C CYS A 373 13.98 18.04 13.79
N ASP A 374 14.31 17.49 14.96
CA ASP A 374 13.72 16.23 15.44
C ASP A 374 12.20 16.35 15.62
N HIS A 375 11.52 15.20 15.55
CA HIS A 375 10.05 15.14 15.59
C HIS A 375 9.47 15.74 16.87
N GLN A 376 10.18 15.68 18.01
CA GLN A 376 9.69 16.28 19.25
C GLN A 376 9.66 17.81 19.17
N ARG A 377 10.69 18.44 18.60
CA ARG A 377 10.70 19.89 18.35
C ARG A 377 9.63 20.30 17.36
N ARG A 378 9.37 19.51 16.31
CA ARG A 378 8.29 19.76 15.35
C ARG A 378 6.91 19.72 16.04
N MET A 379 6.65 18.71 16.87
CA MET A 379 5.43 18.63 17.68
C MET A 379 5.32 19.79 18.68
N LEU A 380 6.41 20.20 19.32
CA LEU A 380 6.41 21.35 20.23
C LEU A 380 6.06 22.66 19.49
N CYS A 381 6.51 22.80 18.24
CA CYS A 381 6.14 23.93 17.39
C CYS A 381 4.63 23.93 17.11
N ILE A 382 4.04 22.78 16.75
CA ILE A 382 2.59 22.65 16.55
C ILE A 382 1.84 23.04 17.84
N ASP A 383 2.22 22.47 18.97
CA ASP A 383 1.53 22.72 20.24
C ASP A 383 1.58 24.19 20.64
N ARG A 384 2.78 24.80 20.60
CA ARG A 384 2.99 26.17 21.09
C ARG A 384 2.55 27.22 20.10
N GLU A 385 2.81 27.04 18.81
CA GLU A 385 2.60 28.09 17.82
C GLU A 385 1.27 27.95 17.09
N LEU A 386 0.71 26.75 16.93
CA LEU A 386 -0.57 26.55 16.20
C LEU A 386 -1.74 26.30 17.15
N ILE A 387 -1.59 25.41 18.13
CA ILE A 387 -2.72 24.97 18.97
C ILE A 387 -2.98 25.93 20.13
N MET A 388 -1.96 26.22 20.94
CA MET A 388 -2.07 27.05 22.14
C MET A 388 -2.68 28.45 21.86
N PRO A 389 -2.28 29.21 20.81
CA PRO A 389 -2.87 30.51 20.54
C PRO A 389 -4.36 30.44 20.22
N ARG A 390 -4.80 29.37 19.53
CA ARG A 390 -6.22 29.14 19.24
C ARG A 390 -7.01 28.82 20.50
N GLU A 391 -6.43 28.04 21.41
CA GLU A 391 -7.06 27.74 22.70
C GLU A 391 -7.20 28.99 23.59
N GLU A 392 -6.17 29.82 23.65
CA GLU A 392 -6.22 31.09 24.39
C GLU A 392 -7.23 32.05 23.79
N ALA A 393 -7.26 32.19 22.46
CA ALA A 393 -8.22 33.03 21.78
C ALA A 393 -9.66 32.56 21.95
N ALA A 394 -9.90 31.24 21.98
CA ALA A 394 -11.21 30.70 22.29
C ALA A 394 -11.63 30.98 23.74
N LYS A 395 -10.71 30.89 24.71
CA LYS A 395 -11.00 31.27 26.11
C LYS A 395 -11.35 32.76 26.25
N ARG A 396 -10.80 33.62 25.40
CA ARG A 396 -11.11 35.06 25.32
C ARG A 396 -12.36 35.38 24.49
N GLY A 397 -13.01 34.39 23.89
CA GLY A 397 -14.18 34.59 23.02
C GLY A 397 -13.85 35.18 21.63
N ILE A 398 -12.58 35.25 21.26
CA ILE A 398 -12.12 35.75 19.94
C ILE A 398 -12.41 34.69 18.86
N ILE A 399 -12.22 33.41 19.19
CA ILE A 399 -12.54 32.28 18.31
C ILE A 399 -13.73 31.52 18.87
N ASP A 400 -14.80 31.42 18.08
CA ASP A 400 -15.92 30.52 18.36
C ASP A 400 -15.68 29.15 17.69
N LYS A 401 -15.18 28.20 18.47
CA LYS A 401 -14.86 26.84 18.00
C LYS A 401 -16.09 26.05 17.50
N ILE A 402 -17.31 26.48 17.81
CA ILE A 402 -18.54 25.80 17.35
C ILE A 402 -18.88 26.21 15.93
N ARG A 403 -18.51 27.44 15.52
CA ARG A 403 -18.78 27.98 14.19
C ARG A 403 -17.72 27.62 13.16
N GLU A 404 -16.54 27.18 13.60
CA GLU A 404 -15.50 26.69 12.70
C GLU A 404 -15.93 25.38 12.01
N PRO A 405 -15.53 25.15 10.75
CA PRO A 405 -15.96 23.99 9.97
C PRO A 405 -15.49 22.65 10.56
N PHE A 406 -14.37 22.66 11.30
CA PHE A 406 -13.84 21.51 12.01
C PHE A 406 -12.99 21.95 13.19
N SER A 407 -12.90 21.10 14.21
CA SER A 407 -11.99 21.35 15.34
C SER A 407 -10.56 20.99 14.97
N VAL A 408 -9.55 21.65 15.56
CA VAL A 408 -8.12 21.33 15.31
C VAL A 408 -7.45 20.94 16.61
N ARG A 409 -6.65 19.88 16.58
CA ARG A 409 -5.81 19.43 17.70
C ARG A 409 -4.46 18.93 17.21
N ALA A 410 -3.44 19.02 18.05
CA ALA A 410 -2.22 18.25 17.84
C ALA A 410 -2.48 16.76 18.14
N LYS A 411 -1.93 15.87 17.33
CA LYS A 411 -1.93 14.44 17.58
C LYS A 411 -0.90 14.11 18.66
N GLN A 412 -1.29 13.32 19.65
CA GLN A 412 -0.40 12.96 20.74
C GLN A 412 0.52 11.81 20.33
N PHE A 413 1.79 11.91 20.72
CA PHE A 413 2.81 10.89 20.49
C PHE A 413 3.49 10.51 21.81
N TRP A 414 3.73 9.21 22.00
CA TRP A 414 4.37 8.66 23.18
C TRP A 414 5.68 7.94 22.82
N ASP A 415 6.39 7.49 23.84
CA ASP A 415 7.49 6.56 23.68
C ASP A 415 6.99 5.20 23.18
N VAL A 416 7.80 4.49 22.37
CA VAL A 416 7.41 3.18 21.81
C VAL A 416 6.99 2.17 22.86
N SER A 417 7.53 2.27 24.07
CA SER A 417 7.18 1.36 25.15
C SER A 417 5.73 1.53 25.64
N GLU A 418 5.06 2.63 25.29
CA GLU A 418 3.65 2.88 25.61
C GLU A 418 2.68 2.24 24.60
N SER A 419 3.18 1.50 23.59
CA SER A 419 2.33 0.86 22.56
C SER A 419 1.20 0.02 23.17
N ARG A 420 1.48 -0.72 24.25
CA ARG A 420 0.48 -1.51 24.98
C ARG A 420 -0.61 -0.62 25.60
N MET A 421 -0.22 0.45 26.28
CA MET A 421 -1.14 1.42 26.89
C MET A 421 -2.02 2.08 25.82
N ILE A 422 -1.44 2.41 24.67
CA ILE A 422 -2.18 3.02 23.56
C ILE A 422 -3.28 2.06 23.09
N LEU A 423 -2.95 0.81 22.79
CA LEU A 423 -3.91 -0.18 22.29
C LEU A 423 -4.97 -0.57 23.33
N GLU A 424 -4.56 -0.84 24.56
CA GLU A 424 -5.45 -1.42 25.59
C GLU A 424 -6.25 -0.35 26.35
N SER A 425 -5.72 0.88 26.49
CA SER A 425 -6.29 1.91 27.38
C SER A 425 -6.64 3.23 26.72
N TYR A 426 -5.93 3.65 25.66
CA TYR A 426 -6.16 4.93 25.00
C TYR A 426 -7.13 4.81 23.82
N VAL A 427 -6.87 3.87 22.90
CA VAL A 427 -7.71 3.61 21.72
C VAL A 427 -9.18 3.38 22.08
N PRO A 428 -9.53 2.59 23.12
CA PRO A 428 -10.93 2.41 23.50
C PRO A 428 -11.66 3.68 23.96
N LYS A 429 -10.92 4.74 24.32
CA LYS A 429 -11.47 6.04 24.73
C LYS A 429 -11.58 7.04 23.56
N LEU A 430 -11.06 6.68 22.38
CA LEU A 430 -11.17 7.53 21.20
C LEU A 430 -12.62 7.60 20.74
N THR A 431 -13.01 8.77 20.27
CA THR A 431 -14.33 9.03 19.70
C THR A 431 -14.38 8.83 18.19
N HIS A 432 -13.26 8.46 17.56
CA HIS A 432 -13.14 8.13 16.15
C HIS A 432 -12.52 6.75 15.97
N GLU A 433 -12.61 6.20 14.76
CA GLU A 433 -12.13 4.87 14.44
C GLU A 433 -10.59 4.82 14.37
N ASN A 434 -10.04 3.69 14.81
CA ASN A 434 -8.61 3.39 14.83
C ASN A 434 -8.36 2.09 14.08
N ASP A 435 -7.38 2.10 13.18
CA ASP A 435 -7.02 0.94 12.36
C ASP A 435 -5.58 0.47 12.55
N GLY A 436 -4.90 0.95 13.61
CA GLY A 436 -3.56 0.48 13.98
C GLY A 436 -2.71 1.50 14.73
N LEU A 437 -1.39 1.41 14.56
CA LEU A 437 -0.39 2.31 15.15
C LEU A 437 0.51 2.89 14.06
N ILE A 438 1.06 4.07 14.33
CA ILE A 438 2.08 4.70 13.50
C ILE A 438 3.33 4.98 14.34
N TYR A 439 4.49 4.66 13.78
CA TYR A 439 5.79 4.80 14.41
C TYR A 439 6.64 5.80 13.63
N ASN A 440 6.91 6.95 14.25
CA ASN A 440 7.68 8.05 13.68
C ASN A 440 9.12 8.03 14.22
N PRO A 441 10.15 8.08 13.37
CA PRO A 441 11.53 8.18 13.82
C PRO A 441 11.76 9.53 14.51
N THR A 442 12.42 9.52 15.67
CA THR A 442 12.50 10.71 16.54
C THR A 442 13.51 11.72 16.01
N ASN A 443 14.73 11.29 15.73
CA ASN A 443 15.88 12.17 15.48
C ASN A 443 16.15 12.42 13.99
N GLN A 444 15.14 12.26 13.14
CA GLN A 444 15.27 12.44 11.70
C GLN A 444 14.50 13.68 11.23
N PRO A 445 15.04 14.43 10.25
CA PRO A 445 14.27 15.42 9.50
C PRO A 445 12.99 14.83 8.90
N TYR A 446 12.01 15.68 8.63
CA TYR A 446 10.87 15.31 7.80
C TYR A 446 11.37 14.91 6.40
N LYS A 447 10.83 13.81 5.86
CA LYS A 447 11.25 13.29 4.55
C LYS A 447 10.07 13.25 3.57
N PRO A 448 10.03 14.06 2.50
CA PRO A 448 8.96 13.98 1.52
C PRO A 448 8.96 12.65 0.76
N GLY A 449 7.80 12.29 0.20
CA GLY A 449 7.61 11.03 -0.53
C GLY A 449 7.80 9.79 0.34
N GLN A 450 8.19 8.65 -0.24
CA GLN A 450 8.27 7.39 0.49
C GLN A 450 9.37 7.41 1.59
N CYS A 451 8.94 7.17 2.82
CA CYS A 451 9.80 7.09 3.99
C CYS A 451 9.83 5.66 4.55
N LYS A 452 10.89 4.92 4.22
CA LYS A 452 11.13 3.53 4.70
C LYS A 452 11.23 3.42 6.22
N ASP A 453 11.47 4.55 6.88
CA ASP A 453 11.63 4.64 8.32
C ASP A 453 10.35 5.03 9.03
N LEU A 454 9.32 5.51 8.33
CA LEU A 454 8.03 5.82 8.90
C LEU A 454 7.14 4.56 8.80
N LEU A 455 6.90 3.88 9.91
CA LEU A 455 6.24 2.57 9.90
C LEU A 455 4.78 2.68 10.32
N ILE A 456 3.90 2.00 9.59
CA ILE A 456 2.52 1.78 10.02
C ILE A 456 2.31 0.31 10.35
N TRP A 457 1.78 0.05 11.54
CA TRP A 457 1.34 -1.28 11.93
C TRP A 457 -0.19 -1.30 11.92
N LYS A 458 -0.78 -2.31 11.31
CA LYS A 458 -2.21 -2.58 11.38
C LYS A 458 -2.41 -3.98 11.93
N PRO A 459 -3.39 -4.20 12.82
CA PRO A 459 -3.75 -5.55 13.23
C PRO A 459 -4.09 -6.36 11.97
N PRO A 460 -3.47 -7.53 11.77
CA PRO A 460 -3.77 -8.36 10.62
C PRO A 460 -5.22 -8.87 10.73
N LYS A 461 -5.99 -8.67 9.67
CA LYS A 461 -7.41 -9.05 9.58
C LYS A 461 -7.62 -9.96 8.38
N VAL A 462 -8.50 -10.93 8.54
CA VAL A 462 -8.91 -11.86 7.49
C VAL A 462 -10.43 -11.96 7.47
N ASN A 463 -11.01 -11.91 6.28
CA ASN A 463 -12.41 -12.18 6.06
C ASN A 463 -12.61 -13.69 5.85
N PHE A 464 -13.48 -14.31 6.64
CA PHE A 464 -13.84 -15.71 6.52
C PHE A 464 -15.33 -15.85 6.26
N HIS A 465 -15.70 -16.89 5.52
CA HIS A 465 -17.09 -17.32 5.49
C HIS A 465 -17.33 -18.18 6.73
N LEU A 466 -18.25 -17.75 7.60
CA LEU A 466 -18.55 -18.44 8.84
C LEU A 466 -19.61 -19.50 8.60
N ASN A 467 -19.31 -20.78 8.81
CA ASN A 467 -20.31 -21.85 8.79
C ASN A 467 -20.44 -22.51 10.17
N ILE A 468 -21.61 -22.42 10.78
CA ILE A 468 -21.89 -23.06 12.07
C ILE A 468 -22.58 -24.40 11.82
N ILE A 469 -21.87 -25.48 12.15
CA ILE A 469 -22.38 -26.84 12.06
C ILE A 469 -22.61 -27.42 13.45
N THR A 470 -23.54 -28.38 13.56
CA THR A 470 -23.71 -29.19 14.76
C THR A 470 -23.15 -30.57 14.46
N GLU A 471 -22.07 -30.94 15.14
CA GLU A 471 -21.44 -32.25 14.99
C GLU A 471 -22.05 -33.22 16.01
N LYS A 472 -22.62 -34.32 15.51
CA LYS A 472 -23.09 -35.44 16.35
C LYS A 472 -22.15 -36.62 16.13
N LYS A 473 -21.43 -37.01 17.18
CA LYS A 473 -20.62 -38.24 17.20
C LYS A 473 -21.32 -39.29 18.03
N PHE A 474 -21.22 -40.55 17.60
CA PHE A 474 -21.83 -41.67 18.31
C PHE A 474 -21.31 -41.72 19.76
N GLY A 475 -22.22 -41.65 20.73
CA GLY A 475 -21.90 -41.67 22.17
C GLY A 475 -21.40 -40.34 22.77
N MET A 476 -21.43 -39.22 22.01
CA MET A 476 -21.01 -37.90 22.50
C MET A 476 -22.17 -36.89 22.50
N LEU A 477 -22.08 -35.89 23.39
CA LEU A 477 -22.99 -34.75 23.39
C LEU A 477 -22.84 -33.93 22.09
N GLU A 478 -23.94 -33.35 21.62
CA GLU A 478 -23.93 -32.51 20.42
C GLU A 478 -23.09 -31.26 20.64
N GLU A 479 -22.13 -30.99 19.74
CA GLU A 479 -21.26 -29.83 19.82
C GLU A 479 -21.47 -28.92 18.61
N LYS A 480 -21.61 -27.61 18.85
CA LYS A 480 -21.62 -26.61 17.78
C LYS A 480 -20.20 -26.18 17.44
N LYS A 481 -19.81 -26.34 16.18
CA LYS A 481 -18.53 -25.88 15.64
C LYS A 481 -18.73 -24.74 14.67
N ALA A 482 -17.93 -23.69 14.81
CA ALA A 482 -17.89 -22.59 13.86
C ALA A 482 -16.67 -22.77 12.96
N GLN A 483 -16.91 -23.20 11.72
CA GLN A 483 -15.89 -23.32 10.68
C GLN A 483 -15.61 -21.94 10.08
N LEU A 484 -14.33 -21.63 9.92
CA LEU A 484 -13.83 -20.48 9.17
C LEU A 484 -13.40 -20.98 7.80
N LEU A 485 -14.16 -20.62 6.76
CA LEU A 485 -13.88 -21.01 5.38
C LEU A 485 -13.19 -19.87 4.62
N VAL A 486 -12.30 -20.26 3.71
CA VAL A 486 -11.54 -19.39 2.78
C VAL A 486 -11.74 -19.89 1.35
N GLY A 487 -11.49 -19.01 0.37
CA GLY A 487 -11.63 -19.32 -1.06
C GLY A 487 -12.84 -18.64 -1.71
N SER A 488 -13.37 -19.22 -2.78
CA SER A 488 -14.50 -18.67 -3.54
C SER A 488 -15.75 -19.55 -3.39
N GLU A 489 -16.93 -19.05 -3.80
CA GLU A 489 -18.19 -19.83 -3.82
C GLU A 489 -18.07 -21.17 -4.57
N ARG A 490 -17.13 -21.27 -5.53
CA ARG A 490 -16.89 -22.49 -6.31
C ARG A 490 -15.93 -23.47 -5.63
N CYS A 491 -15.17 -23.02 -4.63
CA CYS A 491 -14.11 -23.76 -3.95
C CYS A 491 -13.90 -23.21 -2.53
N GLU A 492 -14.81 -23.53 -1.59
CA GLU A 492 -14.60 -23.21 -0.18
C GLU A 492 -13.84 -24.31 0.54
N LYS A 493 -12.78 -23.95 1.27
CA LYS A 493 -12.01 -24.86 2.11
C LYS A 493 -12.09 -24.41 3.56
N ILE A 494 -12.23 -25.37 4.47
CA ILE A 494 -12.15 -25.10 5.91
C ILE A 494 -10.69 -24.75 6.22
N PHE A 495 -10.46 -23.53 6.68
CA PHE A 495 -9.15 -23.06 7.12
C PHE A 495 -8.92 -23.36 8.61
N SER A 496 -9.89 -22.99 9.45
CA SER A 496 -9.77 -23.12 10.91
C SER A 496 -11.14 -23.14 11.59
N TYR A 497 -11.16 -23.08 12.91
CA TYR A 497 -12.37 -23.02 13.72
C TYR A 497 -12.36 -21.78 14.62
N LEU A 498 -13.52 -21.13 14.72
CA LEU A 498 -13.74 -20.03 15.63
C LEU A 498 -14.20 -20.56 16.99
N ASP A 499 -13.52 -20.13 18.05
CA ASP A 499 -13.90 -20.47 19.42
C ASP A 499 -15.20 -19.76 19.80
N LEU A 500 -16.31 -20.48 19.79
CA LEU A 500 -17.65 -19.95 20.07
C LEU A 500 -17.89 -19.59 21.55
N GLN A 501 -17.02 -20.01 22.47
CA GLN A 501 -17.11 -19.58 23.87
C GLN A 501 -16.61 -18.14 24.03
N VAL A 502 -15.53 -17.81 23.30
CA VAL A 502 -14.96 -16.46 23.21
C VAL A 502 -15.82 -15.58 22.30
N ASN A 503 -16.29 -16.10 21.17
CA ASN A 503 -16.98 -15.35 20.13
C ASN A 503 -18.49 -15.57 20.16
N LYS A 504 -19.16 -15.17 21.25
CA LYS A 504 -20.60 -15.45 21.45
C LYS A 504 -21.49 -14.82 20.38
N ASP A 505 -21.14 -13.64 19.88
CA ASP A 505 -21.93 -12.91 18.88
C ASP A 505 -21.86 -13.56 17.49
N ALA A 506 -20.74 -14.18 17.14
CA ALA A 506 -20.57 -14.90 15.89
C ALA A 506 -21.61 -16.03 15.73
N LYS A 507 -22.15 -16.58 16.84
CA LYS A 507 -23.18 -17.65 16.81
C LYS A 507 -24.41 -17.31 15.99
N LYS A 508 -24.72 -16.02 15.82
CA LYS A 508 -25.91 -15.53 15.11
C LYS A 508 -25.65 -15.22 13.62
N HIS A 509 -24.42 -15.38 13.17
CA HIS A 509 -23.94 -14.91 11.85
C HIS A 509 -23.48 -16.06 10.95
N SER A 510 -24.00 -17.27 11.17
CA SER A 510 -23.74 -18.39 10.25
C SER A 510 -24.13 -18.01 8.82
N LYS A 511 -23.33 -18.48 7.86
CA LYS A 511 -23.40 -18.23 6.43
C LYS A 511 -23.15 -16.78 6.02
N LYS A 512 -22.39 -16.02 6.82
CA LYS A 512 -22.01 -14.64 6.49
C LYS A 512 -20.50 -14.52 6.42
N ILE A 513 -20.03 -13.55 5.64
CA ILE A 513 -18.64 -13.12 5.67
C ILE A 513 -18.40 -12.33 6.96
N ILE A 514 -17.42 -12.77 7.73
CA ILE A 514 -17.01 -12.16 8.98
C ILE A 514 -15.56 -11.73 8.89
N GLU A 515 -15.25 -10.56 9.43
CA GLU A 515 -13.88 -10.10 9.61
C GLU A 515 -13.36 -10.60 10.95
N CYS A 516 -12.22 -11.26 10.94
CA CYS A 516 -11.55 -11.80 12.12
C CYS A 516 -10.13 -11.25 12.23
N SER A 517 -9.63 -11.14 13.47
CA SER A 517 -8.21 -10.91 13.77
C SER A 517 -7.59 -12.14 14.42
N PHE A 518 -6.30 -12.36 14.20
CA PHE A 518 -5.56 -13.44 14.85
C PHE A 518 -4.77 -12.91 16.06
N VAL A 519 -5.17 -13.31 17.26
CA VAL A 519 -4.60 -12.83 18.53
C VAL A 519 -4.40 -14.03 19.47
N ASN A 520 -3.25 -14.15 20.14
CA ASN A 520 -2.95 -15.26 21.05
C ASN A 520 -3.21 -16.66 20.44
N ASN A 521 -2.79 -16.86 19.19
CA ASN A 521 -3.04 -18.09 18.42
C ASN A 521 -4.52 -18.49 18.27
N LYS A 522 -5.44 -17.54 18.42
CA LYS A 522 -6.89 -17.74 18.25
C LYS A 522 -7.49 -16.70 17.33
N TRP A 523 -8.50 -17.11 16.57
CA TRP A 523 -9.32 -16.19 15.80
C TRP A 523 -10.34 -15.48 16.69
N LYS A 524 -10.39 -14.16 16.57
CA LYS A 524 -11.36 -13.30 17.24
C LYS A 524 -12.24 -12.63 16.19
N PHE A 525 -13.55 -12.79 16.33
CA PHE A 525 -14.55 -12.12 15.52
C PHE A 525 -14.54 -10.61 15.79
N LEU A 526 -14.53 -9.81 14.72
CA LEU A 526 -14.60 -8.36 14.80
C LEU A 526 -15.99 -7.85 14.39
N ARG A 527 -16.41 -8.17 13.16
CA ARG A 527 -17.67 -7.69 12.58
C ARG A 527 -18.13 -8.57 11.42
N VAL A 528 -19.39 -8.43 11.05
CA VAL A 528 -19.91 -8.93 9.77
C VAL A 528 -19.53 -7.97 8.65
N ARG A 529 -19.05 -8.49 7.52
CA ARG A 529 -18.76 -7.72 6.32
C ARG A 529 -19.91 -7.90 5.33
N THR A 530 -20.83 -6.95 5.30
CA THR A 530 -21.95 -6.94 4.34
C THR A 530 -21.55 -6.38 2.98
N ASP A 531 -20.40 -5.72 2.91
CA ASP A 531 -19.78 -5.13 1.73
C ASP A 531 -18.91 -6.13 0.95
N LYS A 532 -18.71 -7.34 1.48
CA LYS A 532 -17.90 -8.40 0.87
C LYS A 532 -18.79 -9.56 0.45
N GLY A 533 -18.69 -9.98 -0.80
CA GLY A 533 -19.37 -11.17 -1.32
C GLY A 533 -18.61 -12.45 -0.96
N PHE A 534 -17.28 -12.40 -0.94
CA PHE A 534 -16.42 -13.57 -0.71
C PHE A 534 -15.45 -13.43 0.48
N PRO A 535 -15.01 -14.55 1.08
CA PRO A 535 -13.92 -14.54 2.05
C PRO A 535 -12.55 -14.34 1.38
N ASP A 536 -11.53 -14.07 2.18
CA ASP A 536 -10.17 -13.91 1.69
C ASP A 536 -9.54 -15.27 1.29
N SER A 537 -8.42 -15.22 0.56
CA SER A 537 -7.69 -16.41 0.10
C SER A 537 -7.01 -17.17 1.24
N ILE A 538 -6.74 -18.45 0.99
CA ILE A 538 -6.04 -19.30 1.96
C ILE A 538 -4.61 -18.81 2.21
N GLU A 539 -3.94 -18.26 1.20
CA GLU A 539 -2.62 -17.63 1.31
C GLU A 539 -2.67 -16.40 2.21
N THR A 540 -3.69 -15.55 2.08
CA THR A 540 -3.90 -14.39 2.97
C THR A 540 -4.05 -14.86 4.42
N ALA A 541 -4.90 -15.85 4.67
CA ALA A 541 -5.07 -16.42 6.00
C ALA A 541 -3.77 -17.04 6.57
N LYS A 542 -3.01 -17.79 5.74
CA LYS A 542 -1.72 -18.38 6.13
C LYS A 542 -0.65 -17.33 6.44
N SER A 543 -0.49 -16.34 5.57
CA SER A 543 0.50 -15.27 5.74
C SER A 543 0.25 -14.50 7.05
N ILE A 544 -1.01 -14.31 7.42
CA ILE A 544 -1.37 -13.69 8.69
C ILE A 544 -0.99 -14.58 9.89
N CYS A 545 -1.15 -15.90 9.79
CA CYS A 545 -0.74 -16.82 10.85
C CYS A 545 0.79 -16.96 11.01
N ILE A 546 1.55 -16.87 9.92
CA ILE A 546 2.99 -17.23 9.90
C ILE A 546 3.89 -16.00 9.88
N ASP A 547 3.61 -15.05 9.00
CA ASP A 547 4.56 -14.00 8.59
C ASP A 547 4.14 -12.59 9.02
N SER A 548 2.93 -12.40 9.55
CA SER A 548 2.49 -11.08 9.99
C SER A 548 3.10 -10.68 11.34
N VAL A 549 3.33 -9.39 11.51
CA VAL A 549 3.58 -8.82 12.82
C VAL A 549 2.23 -8.71 13.52
N ASN A 550 1.88 -9.73 14.32
CA ASN A 550 0.70 -9.66 15.17
C ASN A 550 0.95 -8.73 16.39
N GLU A 551 -0.11 -8.46 17.15
CA GLU A 551 -0.06 -7.57 18.31
C GLU A 551 0.93 -8.07 19.37
N ASP A 552 0.92 -9.37 19.67
CA ASP A 552 1.79 -9.96 20.68
C ASP A 552 3.27 -9.78 20.33
N LYS A 553 3.65 -10.05 19.07
CA LYS A 553 5.02 -9.87 18.55
C LYS A 553 5.45 -8.41 18.57
N LEU A 554 4.55 -7.50 18.19
CA LEU A 554 4.80 -6.07 18.26
C LEU A 554 5.08 -5.63 19.70
N LEU A 555 4.20 -6.01 20.63
CA LEU A 555 4.32 -5.63 22.03
C LEU A 555 5.57 -6.24 22.69
N GLU A 556 5.95 -7.47 22.32
CA GLU A 556 7.19 -8.09 22.79
C GLU A 556 8.42 -7.28 22.35
N VAL A 557 8.44 -6.79 21.11
CA VAL A 557 9.52 -5.93 20.61
C VAL A 557 9.57 -4.61 21.39
N CYS A 558 8.42 -3.95 21.60
CA CYS A 558 8.34 -2.71 22.37
C CYS A 558 8.76 -2.90 23.85
N GLU A 559 8.44 -4.05 24.46
CA GLU A 559 8.87 -4.37 25.82
C GLU A 559 10.37 -4.64 25.92
N LYS A 560 10.97 -5.30 24.93
CA LYS A 560 12.43 -5.47 24.84
C LYS A 560 13.13 -4.11 24.77
N HIS A 561 12.59 -3.17 24.01
CA HIS A 561 13.08 -1.79 23.96
C HIS A 561 13.12 -1.15 25.35
N ARG A 562 12.00 -1.22 26.10
CA ARG A 562 11.88 -0.70 27.47
C ARG A 562 12.98 -1.24 28.38
N ARG A 563 13.17 -2.58 28.39
CA ARG A 563 14.19 -3.25 29.20
C ARG A 563 15.61 -2.83 28.83
N GLY A 564 15.87 -2.53 27.55
CA GLY A 564 17.15 -2.01 27.07
C GLY A 564 17.46 -0.61 27.63
N ILE A 565 16.45 0.28 27.62
CA ILE A 565 16.56 1.63 28.22
C ILE A 565 16.85 1.54 29.72
N ASP A 566 16.10 0.70 30.45
CA ASP A 566 16.24 0.56 31.90
C ASP A 566 17.63 0.04 32.30
N LYS A 567 18.17 -0.95 31.56
CA LYS A 567 19.54 -1.44 31.77
C LYS A 567 20.59 -0.37 31.45
N GLY A 568 20.39 0.44 30.41
CA GLY A 568 21.27 1.55 30.05
C GLY A 568 21.29 2.66 31.12
N ARG A 569 20.12 2.95 31.74
CA ARG A 569 20.02 3.89 32.86
C ARG A 569 20.65 3.35 34.14
N ALA A 570 20.44 2.07 34.45
CA ALA A 570 21.06 1.41 35.60
C ALA A 570 22.60 1.38 35.49
N ASN A 571 23.15 1.10 34.29
CA ASN A 571 24.59 1.12 34.06
C ASN A 571 25.19 2.54 34.12
N LYS A 572 24.46 3.58 33.69
CA LYS A 572 24.90 4.97 33.87
C LYS A 572 24.93 5.37 35.34
N HIS A 573 23.93 4.98 36.12
CA HIS A 573 23.93 5.20 37.57
C HIS A 573 25.03 4.41 38.29
N ALA A 574 25.39 3.21 37.84
CA ALA A 574 26.48 2.42 38.41
C ALA A 574 27.89 2.96 38.06
N LEU A 575 28.01 3.76 36.99
CA LEU A 575 29.26 4.43 36.60
C LEU A 575 29.40 5.84 37.21
N GLU A 576 28.37 6.35 37.87
CA GLU A 576 28.33 7.65 38.55
C GLU A 576 28.33 7.50 40.09
N GLU A 577 28.92 6.43 40.65
CA GLU A 577 29.33 6.47 42.07
C GLU A 577 30.61 7.29 42.20
N PRO A 578 30.63 8.38 43.00
CA PRO A 578 31.85 9.15 43.20
C PRO A 578 32.81 8.36 44.08
N ASN A 579 33.94 7.95 43.52
CA ASN A 579 35.17 7.75 44.29
C ASN A 579 35.57 9.10 44.90
N GLY A 580 35.04 9.39 46.09
CA GLY A 580 35.28 10.63 46.81
C GLY A 580 35.15 10.41 48.30
N SER A 581 36.27 10.09 48.94
CA SER A 581 36.42 10.05 50.39
C SER A 581 35.91 11.35 51.01
N MET A 582 34.79 11.31 51.73
CA MET A 582 34.43 12.35 52.68
C MET A 582 34.93 11.94 54.07
N LEU A 583 35.96 12.64 54.53
CA LEU A 583 36.38 12.71 55.92
C LEU A 583 35.19 13.03 56.84
N PRO A 584 35.15 12.51 58.07
CA PRO A 584 34.04 12.78 58.99
C PRO A 584 34.07 14.24 59.48
N PRO A 585 32.90 14.83 59.77
CA PRO A 585 32.80 16.24 60.15
C PRO A 585 33.45 16.50 61.52
N SER A 586 34.20 17.62 61.59
CA SER A 586 34.85 18.10 62.79
C SER A 586 33.85 18.49 63.87
N LYS A 587 34.12 18.06 65.10
CA LYS A 587 33.31 18.35 66.30
C LYS A 587 33.29 19.85 66.58
N ALA A 588 32.10 20.42 66.70
CA ALA A 588 31.88 21.74 67.26
C ALA A 588 32.39 21.80 68.71
N ARG A 589 33.37 22.68 68.97
CA ARG A 589 33.81 23.05 70.33
C ARG A 589 32.75 23.95 70.97
N ARG A 590 32.11 23.46 72.03
CA ARG A 590 31.44 24.31 73.03
C ARG A 590 32.51 25.05 73.82
N HIS A 591 32.53 26.38 73.73
CA HIS A 591 33.16 27.21 74.75
C HIS A 591 32.22 27.29 75.95
N ALA A 592 32.60 26.62 77.04
CA ALA A 592 32.18 27.00 78.38
C ALA A 592 33.36 27.72 79.03
N SER A 593 33.07 28.93 79.50
CA SER A 593 33.92 29.75 80.35
C SER A 593 34.14 29.08 81.71
N THR A 594 35.40 28.89 82.13
CA THR A 594 35.86 29.09 83.52
C THR A 594 37.39 29.20 83.56
N SER A 595 37.84 30.39 83.96
CA SER A 595 39.02 30.71 84.77
C SER A 595 39.79 29.53 85.40
N THR A 596 41.10 29.41 85.14
CA THR A 596 42.24 29.90 85.96
C THR A 596 43.55 29.50 85.29
#